data_AF-A0A839ND10-F1
#
_entry.id   AF-A0A839ND10-F1
#
_cell.length_a   1.000
_cell.length_b   1.000
_cell.length_c   1.000
_cell.angle_alpha   90.00
_cell.angle_beta   90.00
_cell.angle_gamma   90.00
#
_symmetry.space_group_name_H-M   'P 1'
#
loop_
_entity.id
_entity.type
_entity.pdbx_description
1 polymer ?
#
loop_
_entity_poly.entity_id
_entity_poly.type
_entity_poly.pdbx_seq_one_letter_code
_entity_poly.pdbx_strand_id
1 'polypeptide(L)'
;MDLTLFMINNFKIFSCSIIILIFVSCQSNSFKFENSNVVHMDISGKVLIRSIELADPWDIALNDSLIYIGNKNTRPMLESYTLKGERKARYVLEGNDIMGKGIIGRMNIVDNRLVISDLFSGKVFALNESMVGLENLSSIKVTDKNLLLSQDLIICSSEEHMKGRITIYNRKNNAYQQSLLSLPTKYNDSISEAMNLSIYSSLIEISPNQKIVVAATINADMLDVVNLENNEHFNYHYSKPESVIFDEIRGIPVYYFTSKSKMGYTDLAVTDNYVYGLYSGKSMEEKSASSVIRVISTDGKHAYTLNTDKQIKRIAVAKDNKAIYAITINENNTPEVVKFDISLI
;
A
#
# COMPACT_ATOMS: atom_id res chain seq x y z
N MET A 1 -37.73 -49.83 -48.12
CA MET A 1 -39.11 -49.82 -48.60
C MET A 1 -39.99 -49.55 -47.40
N ASP A 2 -40.51 -48.37 -47.10
CA ASP A 2 -40.48 -46.98 -47.60
C ASP A 2 -40.86 -46.13 -46.37
N LEU A 3 -40.18 -45.03 -46.00
CA LEU A 3 -40.38 -43.64 -46.49
C LEU A 3 -41.89 -43.33 -46.62
N THR A 4 -42.52 -42.46 -45.84
CA THR A 4 -42.28 -41.01 -45.60
C THR A 4 -43.31 -40.56 -44.54
N LEU A 5 -42.98 -39.95 -43.40
CA LEU A 5 -42.59 -38.56 -43.13
C LEU A 5 -43.74 -37.53 -43.25
N PHE A 6 -44.25 -37.01 -42.12
CA PHE A 6 -44.55 -35.59 -41.97
C PHE A 6 -44.56 -35.14 -40.50
N MET A 7 -43.91 -34.00 -40.28
CA MET A 7 -43.57 -33.35 -39.02
C MET A 7 -44.75 -32.61 -38.37
N ILE A 8 -44.66 -32.34 -37.05
CA ILE A 8 -44.51 -30.99 -36.45
C ILE A 8 -44.71 -31.05 -34.91
N ASN A 9 -43.60 -30.89 -34.18
CA ASN A 9 -43.36 -30.03 -33.01
C ASN A 9 -44.53 -29.61 -32.08
N ASN A 10 -44.41 -29.89 -30.77
CA ASN A 10 -43.74 -28.97 -29.81
C ASN A 10 -43.80 -29.45 -28.33
N PHE A 11 -42.60 -29.64 -27.77
CA PHE A 11 -42.10 -29.17 -26.46
C PHE A 11 -42.90 -29.40 -25.16
N LYS A 12 -42.35 -30.26 -24.29
CA LYS A 12 -41.82 -29.90 -22.95
C LYS A 12 -41.11 -31.12 -22.32
N ILE A 13 -39.79 -31.12 -22.33
CA ILE A 13 -38.95 -32.05 -21.56
C ILE A 13 -38.43 -31.29 -20.34
N PHE A 14 -38.87 -31.69 -19.15
CA PHE A 14 -38.25 -31.34 -17.88
C PHE A 14 -37.01 -32.23 -17.70
N SER A 15 -35.81 -31.65 -17.80
CA SER A 15 -34.56 -32.30 -17.39
C SER A 15 -34.20 -31.83 -15.98
N CYS A 16 -34.25 -32.74 -15.01
CA CYS A 16 -33.74 -32.53 -13.66
C CYS A 16 -32.22 -32.38 -13.69
N SER A 17 -31.74 -31.14 -13.58
CA SER A 17 -30.33 -30.86 -13.31
C SER A 17 -30.05 -31.04 -11.82
N ILE A 18 -29.17 -31.97 -11.50
CA ILE A 18 -28.58 -32.15 -10.18
C ILE A 18 -27.72 -30.91 -9.88
N ILE A 19 -28.18 -30.06 -8.96
CA ILE A 19 -27.39 -28.95 -8.41
C ILE A 19 -26.53 -29.52 -7.28
N ILE A 20 -25.25 -29.71 -7.55
CA ILE A 20 -24.24 -29.94 -6.51
C ILE A 20 -23.95 -28.56 -5.88
N LEU A 21 -24.61 -28.29 -4.75
CA LEU A 21 -24.27 -27.17 -3.86
C LEU A 21 -22.97 -27.52 -3.13
N ILE A 22 -21.83 -27.07 -3.66
CA ILE A 22 -20.58 -27.02 -2.91
C ILE A 22 -20.71 -25.87 -1.93
N PHE A 23 -21.09 -26.17 -0.69
CA PHE A 23 -20.87 -25.28 0.45
C PHE A 23 -19.37 -25.20 0.69
N VAL A 24 -18.67 -24.29 0.00
CA VAL A 24 -17.39 -23.78 0.49
C VAL A 24 -17.73 -22.89 1.66
N SER A 25 -17.75 -23.47 2.87
CA SER A 25 -17.70 -22.68 4.08
C SER A 25 -16.39 -21.89 4.05
N CYS A 26 -16.48 -20.57 3.88
CA CYS A 26 -15.39 -19.66 4.24
C CYS A 26 -15.18 -19.77 5.75
N GLN A 27 -14.44 -20.79 6.20
CA GLN A 27 -13.74 -20.70 7.47
C GLN A 27 -12.52 -19.82 7.21
N SER A 28 -12.64 -18.53 7.53
CA SER A 28 -11.47 -17.68 7.71
C SER A 28 -10.67 -18.28 8.86
N ASN A 29 -9.65 -19.08 8.56
CA ASN A 29 -8.71 -19.56 9.56
C ASN A 29 -7.88 -18.36 10.02
N SER A 30 -8.36 -17.64 11.03
CA SER A 30 -7.55 -16.66 11.74
C SER A 30 -6.56 -17.43 12.61
N PHE A 31 -5.39 -17.78 12.06
CA PHE A 31 -4.32 -18.37 12.85
C PHE A 31 -3.84 -17.35 13.88
N LYS A 32 -3.98 -17.68 15.16
CA LYS A 32 -3.34 -16.94 16.26
C LYS A 32 -1.92 -17.46 16.44
N PHE A 33 -0.99 -16.52 16.55
CA PHE A 33 0.46 -16.71 16.55
C PHE A 33 1.00 -17.63 17.67
N GLU A 34 1.98 -18.46 17.29
CA GLU A 34 2.99 -19.03 18.20
C GLU A 34 4.19 -18.09 18.26
N ASN A 35 4.70 -17.76 19.45
CA ASN A 35 5.94 -17.00 19.65
C ASN A 35 7.12 -17.66 18.91
N SER A 36 7.31 -17.32 17.64
CA SER A 36 8.48 -17.70 16.88
C SER A 36 9.70 -16.92 17.37
N ASN A 37 10.88 -17.55 17.34
CA ASN A 37 12.16 -16.88 17.59
C ASN A 37 12.40 -15.79 16.53
N VAL A 38 11.94 -14.56 16.79
CA VAL A 38 12.21 -13.39 15.95
C VAL A 38 13.70 -13.06 16.05
N VAL A 39 14.38 -12.96 14.92
CA VAL A 39 15.80 -12.60 14.89
C VAL A 39 15.92 -11.07 14.86
N HIS A 40 16.66 -10.51 15.82
CA HIS A 40 16.95 -9.08 15.87
C HIS A 40 18.31 -8.81 15.23
N MET A 41 18.37 -7.82 14.33
CA MET A 41 19.60 -7.44 13.62
C MET A 41 19.75 -5.93 13.60
N ASP A 42 20.96 -5.46 13.88
CA ASP A 42 21.31 -4.05 13.72
C ASP A 42 21.92 -3.85 12.32
N ILE A 43 21.39 -2.88 11.57
CA ILE A 43 21.83 -2.56 10.20
C ILE A 43 22.26 -1.10 10.10
N SER A 44 23.34 -0.84 9.38
CA SER A 44 23.89 0.50 9.20
C SER A 44 23.66 1.02 7.78
N GLY A 45 23.18 2.25 7.67
CA GLY A 45 22.83 2.89 6.41
C GLY A 45 24.00 3.63 5.78
N LYS A 46 24.33 3.30 4.52
CA LYS A 46 25.27 4.07 3.72
C LYS A 46 24.54 5.18 2.96
N VAL A 47 24.94 6.44 3.17
CA VAL A 47 24.40 7.58 2.41
C VAL A 47 24.74 7.42 0.93
N LEU A 48 23.72 7.45 0.08
CA LEU A 48 23.83 7.44 -1.38
C LEU A 48 23.61 8.82 -1.98
N ILE A 49 22.60 9.55 -1.52
CA ILE A 49 22.25 10.87 -2.04
C ILE A 49 22.15 11.83 -0.85
N ARG A 50 22.93 12.91 -0.91
CA ARG A 50 22.99 13.89 0.18
C ARG A 50 21.85 14.90 0.10
N SER A 51 21.56 15.56 1.21
CA SER A 51 20.47 16.56 1.28
C SER A 51 20.60 17.70 0.27
N ILE A 52 21.83 18.09 -0.10
CA ILE A 52 22.08 19.15 -1.09
C ILE A 52 21.66 18.75 -2.53
N GLU A 53 21.51 17.46 -2.77
CA GLU A 53 21.12 16.90 -4.07
C GLU A 53 19.63 16.58 -4.16
N LEU A 54 18.89 16.76 -3.05
CA LEU A 54 17.48 16.48 -2.90
C LEU A 54 16.70 17.78 -2.74
N ALA A 55 15.45 17.79 -3.20
CA ALA A 55 14.52 18.87 -2.92
C ALA A 55 13.78 18.64 -1.58
N ASP A 56 12.49 18.30 -1.60
CA ASP A 56 11.71 17.95 -0.41
C ASP A 56 11.11 16.53 -0.55
N PRO A 57 11.93 15.47 -0.40
CA PRO A 57 11.52 14.10 -0.66
C PRO A 57 10.43 13.65 0.31
N TRP A 58 9.33 13.13 -0.24
CA TRP A 58 8.19 12.64 0.53
C TRP A 58 7.86 11.17 0.27
N ASP A 59 8.30 10.63 -0.87
CA ASP A 59 8.08 9.24 -1.26
C ASP A 59 9.26 8.67 -2.07
N ILE A 60 9.44 7.36 -2.02
CA ILE A 60 10.51 6.63 -2.70
C ILE A 60 9.96 5.37 -3.35
N ALA A 61 10.33 5.13 -4.60
CA ALA A 61 10.03 3.89 -5.31
C ALA A 61 11.30 3.36 -5.98
N LEU A 62 11.35 2.06 -6.23
CA LEU A 62 12.53 1.37 -6.72
C LEU A 62 12.14 0.35 -7.78
N ASN A 63 12.77 0.44 -8.95
CA ASN A 63 12.72 -0.60 -9.95
C ASN A 63 14.10 -1.29 -10.07
N ASP A 64 14.30 -2.13 -11.07
CA ASP A 64 15.53 -2.93 -11.20
C ASP A 64 16.81 -2.08 -11.41
N SER A 65 16.69 -0.82 -11.84
CA SER A 65 17.83 0.01 -12.27
C SER A 65 17.88 1.41 -11.64
N LEU A 66 16.76 1.91 -11.12
CA LEU A 66 16.58 3.29 -10.71
C LEU A 66 15.85 3.41 -9.36
N ILE A 67 16.29 4.42 -8.60
CA ILE A 67 15.60 4.97 -7.43
C ILE A 67 14.80 6.17 -7.92
N TYR A 68 13.51 6.22 -7.60
CA TYR A 68 12.63 7.33 -7.85
C TYR A 68 12.34 8.08 -6.55
N ILE A 69 12.43 9.40 -6.59
CA ILE A 69 12.16 10.27 -5.46
C ILE A 69 11.04 11.24 -5.83
N GLY A 70 9.90 11.10 -5.14
CA GLY A 70 8.82 12.05 -5.20
C GLY A 70 9.10 13.20 -4.25
N ASN A 71 8.95 14.44 -4.72
CA ASN A 71 9.17 15.65 -3.93
C ASN A 71 7.86 16.42 -3.67
N LYS A 72 7.69 16.91 -2.44
CA LYS A 72 6.47 17.58 -1.98
C LYS A 72 6.60 19.07 -2.28
N ASN A 73 5.63 19.62 -3.02
CA ASN A 73 5.48 21.06 -3.25
C ASN A 73 6.67 21.78 -3.92
N THR A 74 7.75 21.10 -4.29
CA THR A 74 8.95 21.68 -4.94
C THR A 74 8.99 21.43 -6.45
N ARG A 75 9.94 22.09 -7.14
CA ARG A 75 10.36 21.73 -8.50
C ARG A 75 11.83 21.29 -8.45
N PRO A 76 12.19 20.11 -8.97
CA PRO A 76 11.32 19.12 -9.62
C PRO A 76 10.37 18.41 -8.65
N MET A 77 9.29 17.83 -9.20
CA MET A 77 8.31 17.03 -8.43
C MET A 77 8.71 15.56 -8.36
N LEU A 78 9.49 15.09 -9.32
CA LEU A 78 10.01 13.74 -9.38
C LEU A 78 11.45 13.77 -9.86
N GLU A 79 12.29 12.93 -9.26
CA GLU A 79 13.70 12.75 -9.65
C GLU A 79 14.00 11.26 -9.75
N SER A 80 14.95 10.89 -10.62
CA SER A 80 15.51 9.53 -10.65
C SER A 80 17.01 9.54 -10.47
N TYR A 81 17.49 8.48 -9.84
CA TYR A 81 18.89 8.23 -9.57
C TYR A 81 19.22 6.78 -9.90
N THR A 82 20.46 6.50 -10.29
CA THR A 82 20.96 5.12 -10.37
C THR A 82 20.99 4.50 -8.96
N LEU A 83 21.06 3.17 -8.89
CA LEU A 83 21.25 2.45 -7.61
C LEU A 83 22.54 2.83 -6.85
N LYS A 84 23.44 3.59 -7.49
CA LYS A 84 24.68 4.14 -6.89
C LYS A 84 24.51 5.58 -6.38
N GLY A 85 23.36 6.22 -6.59
CA GLY A 85 23.07 7.60 -6.18
C GLY A 85 23.32 8.66 -7.25
N GLU A 86 23.58 8.30 -8.51
CA GLU A 86 23.84 9.28 -9.57
C GLU A 86 22.53 9.75 -10.19
N ARG A 87 22.25 11.06 -10.19
CA ARG A 87 21.02 11.61 -10.76
C ARG A 87 20.93 11.38 -12.27
N LYS A 88 19.80 10.84 -12.73
CA LYS A 88 19.52 10.56 -14.15
C LYS A 88 18.57 11.56 -14.79
N ALA A 89 17.45 11.85 -14.12
CA ALA A 89 16.45 12.76 -14.65
C ALA A 89 15.76 13.56 -13.55
N ARG A 90 15.18 14.69 -13.96
CA ARG A 90 14.30 15.54 -13.16
C ARG A 90 13.04 15.78 -13.96
N TYR A 91 11.89 15.64 -13.32
CA TYR A 91 10.60 15.74 -13.96
C TYR A 91 9.69 16.71 -13.20
N VAL A 92 8.98 17.53 -13.97
CA VAL A 92 7.97 18.47 -13.49
C VAL A 92 6.66 18.03 -14.12
N LEU A 93 5.70 17.66 -13.27
CA LEU A 93 4.34 17.38 -13.72
C LEU A 93 3.56 18.70 -13.71
N GLU A 94 3.19 19.18 -14.90
CA GLU A 94 2.23 20.26 -15.00
C GLU A 94 0.84 19.74 -14.60
N GLY A 95 0.18 20.44 -13.69
CA GLY A 95 -1.15 20.08 -13.20
C GLY A 95 -2.03 21.31 -13.05
N ASN A 96 -3.21 21.12 -12.46
CA ASN A 96 -4.23 22.17 -12.39
C ASN A 96 -4.37 22.78 -10.99
N ASP A 97 -3.41 22.57 -10.07
CA ASP A 97 -3.44 23.28 -8.79
C ASP A 97 -3.29 24.80 -9.00
N ILE A 98 -3.45 25.57 -7.92
CA ILE A 98 -3.35 27.04 -7.96
C ILE A 98 -1.99 27.56 -8.49
N MET A 99 -0.95 26.71 -8.51
CA MET A 99 0.40 26.98 -9.00
C MET A 99 0.72 26.24 -10.32
N GLY A 100 -0.27 25.62 -10.97
CA GLY A 100 -0.10 24.83 -12.19
C GLY A 100 0.69 23.51 -11.98
N LYS A 101 0.66 22.94 -10.78
CA LYS A 101 1.34 21.68 -10.39
C LYS A 101 0.32 20.56 -10.18
N GLY A 102 0.75 19.32 -10.41
CA GLY A 102 0.01 18.15 -9.93
C GLY A 102 0.26 17.89 -8.45
N ILE A 103 -0.54 17.01 -7.83
CA ILE A 103 -0.24 16.45 -6.50
C ILE A 103 -0.01 14.96 -6.69
N ILE A 104 1.24 14.52 -6.54
CA ILE A 104 1.59 13.10 -6.71
C ILE A 104 1.09 12.33 -5.47
N GLY A 105 0.22 11.35 -5.71
CA GLY A 105 -0.14 10.32 -4.72
C GLY A 105 0.95 9.25 -4.59
N ARG A 106 0.71 8.19 -3.84
CA ARG A 106 1.72 7.13 -3.60
C ARG A 106 2.32 6.64 -4.92
N MET A 107 3.65 6.57 -4.97
CA MET A 107 4.37 6.03 -6.10
C MET A 107 4.43 4.51 -6.02
N ASN A 108 4.25 3.82 -7.13
CA ASN A 108 4.38 2.37 -7.17
C ASN A 108 5.01 1.89 -8.49
N ILE A 109 5.55 0.67 -8.51
CA ILE A 109 6.17 0.10 -9.71
C ILE A 109 5.26 -0.98 -10.30
N VAL A 110 4.97 -0.88 -11.60
CA VAL A 110 4.22 -1.88 -12.37
C VAL A 110 5.00 -2.18 -13.64
N ASP A 111 5.28 -3.45 -13.92
CA ASP A 111 6.05 -3.88 -15.09
C ASP A 111 7.37 -3.11 -15.26
N ASN A 112 8.10 -2.93 -14.14
CA ASN A 112 9.36 -2.19 -14.05
C ASN A 112 9.27 -0.70 -14.43
N ARG A 113 8.06 -0.15 -14.58
CA ARG A 113 7.78 1.28 -14.81
C ARG A 113 7.26 1.95 -13.55
N LEU A 114 7.66 3.20 -13.35
CA LEU A 114 7.08 4.04 -12.31
C LEU A 114 5.65 4.42 -12.68
N VAL A 115 4.73 4.19 -11.76
CA VAL A 115 3.35 4.63 -11.84
C VAL A 115 3.10 5.68 -10.76
N ILE A 116 2.45 6.79 -11.16
CA ILE A 116 2.08 7.88 -10.28
C ILE A 116 0.64 8.31 -10.53
N SER A 117 -0.09 8.68 -9.49
CA SER A 117 -1.39 9.33 -9.60
C SER A 117 -1.26 10.83 -9.39
N ASP A 118 -1.88 11.64 -10.26
CA ASP A 118 -2.14 13.06 -9.96
C ASP A 118 -3.49 13.19 -9.27
N LEU A 119 -3.47 13.40 -7.96
CA LEU A 119 -4.67 13.49 -7.11
C LEU A 119 -5.58 14.66 -7.48
N PHE A 120 -5.05 15.69 -8.15
CA PHE A 120 -5.86 16.83 -8.56
C PHE A 120 -6.66 16.54 -9.84
N SER A 121 -6.01 16.02 -10.88
CA SER A 121 -6.71 15.64 -12.12
C SER A 121 -7.42 14.29 -12.00
N GLY A 122 -7.10 13.49 -10.99
CA GLY A 122 -7.58 12.12 -10.83
C GLY A 122 -7.06 11.20 -11.92
N LYS A 123 -5.91 11.50 -12.53
CA LYS A 123 -5.31 10.68 -13.61
C LYS A 123 -4.17 9.86 -13.05
N VAL A 124 -3.92 8.70 -13.66
CA VAL A 124 -2.78 7.85 -13.33
C VAL A 124 -1.87 7.72 -14.53
N PHE A 125 -0.57 7.88 -14.33
CA PHE A 125 0.43 7.89 -15.38
C PHE A 125 1.49 6.83 -15.14
N ALA A 126 1.91 6.14 -16.20
CA ALA A 126 3.15 5.36 -16.18
C ALA A 126 4.26 6.10 -16.91
N LEU A 127 5.42 6.20 -16.27
CA LEU A 127 6.62 6.84 -16.81
C LEU A 127 7.60 5.76 -17.30
N ASN A 128 8.31 6.06 -18.39
CA ASN A 128 9.48 5.28 -18.80
C ASN A 128 10.74 5.73 -18.05
N GLU A 129 11.87 5.06 -18.27
CA GLU A 129 13.14 5.37 -17.58
C GLU A 129 13.62 6.80 -17.79
N SER A 130 13.37 7.39 -18.95
CA SER A 130 13.72 8.78 -19.25
C SER A 130 12.76 9.80 -18.64
N MET A 131 11.64 9.36 -18.05
CA MET A 131 10.52 10.20 -17.60
C MET A 131 9.90 11.03 -18.73
N VAL A 132 10.08 10.61 -19.99
CA VAL A 132 9.57 11.28 -21.19
C VAL A 132 8.53 10.38 -21.83
N GLY A 133 7.27 10.55 -21.45
CA GLY A 133 6.16 9.78 -21.99
C GLY A 133 5.16 9.44 -20.88
N LEU A 134 4.19 10.33 -20.69
CA LEU A 134 3.05 10.06 -19.82
C LEU A 134 2.02 9.24 -20.60
N GLU A 135 1.86 7.98 -20.23
CA GLU A 135 0.75 7.16 -20.67
C GLU A 135 -0.34 7.23 -19.61
N ASN A 136 -1.52 7.78 -19.95
CA ASN A 136 -2.65 7.79 -19.01
C ASN A 136 -3.23 6.37 -18.91
N LEU A 137 -3.11 5.77 -17.73
CA LEU A 137 -3.48 4.38 -17.48
C LEU A 137 -4.92 4.18 -17.01
N SER A 138 -5.62 5.24 -16.60
CA SER A 138 -6.99 5.12 -16.09
C SER A 138 -7.83 6.37 -16.31
N SER A 139 -9.12 6.18 -16.56
CA SER A 139 -10.13 7.23 -16.57
C SER A 139 -10.80 7.43 -15.20
N ILE A 140 -10.47 6.62 -14.19
CA ILE A 140 -11.07 6.73 -12.86
C ILE A 140 -10.53 7.97 -12.16
N LYS A 141 -11.43 8.87 -11.77
CA LYS A 141 -11.13 9.93 -10.83
C LYS A 141 -10.98 9.32 -9.43
N VAL A 142 -9.78 8.90 -9.07
CA VAL A 142 -9.49 8.43 -7.72
C VAL A 142 -8.84 9.54 -6.93
N THR A 143 -9.44 9.84 -5.78
CA THR A 143 -8.94 10.82 -4.80
C THR A 143 -8.14 10.19 -3.66
N ASP A 144 -8.08 8.85 -3.61
CA ASP A 144 -7.29 8.15 -2.61
C ASP A 144 -5.79 8.31 -2.89
N LYS A 145 -5.10 8.95 -1.93
CA LYS A 145 -3.65 9.13 -1.93
C LYS A 145 -2.86 7.82 -1.87
N ASN A 146 -3.48 6.73 -1.42
CA ASN A 146 -2.91 5.40 -1.31
C ASN A 146 -3.33 4.46 -2.45
N LEU A 147 -3.90 4.99 -3.54
CA LEU A 147 -4.20 4.18 -4.72
C LEU A 147 -2.92 3.50 -5.24
N LEU A 148 -3.05 2.21 -5.53
CA LEU A 148 -2.05 1.42 -6.21
C LEU A 148 -2.63 0.84 -7.49
N LEU A 149 -1.82 0.88 -8.54
CA LEU A 149 -2.08 0.08 -9.74
C LEU A 149 -1.29 -1.22 -9.70
N SER A 150 -1.91 -2.25 -10.23
CA SER A 150 -1.27 -3.52 -10.59
C SER A 150 -1.41 -3.72 -12.10
N GLN A 151 -1.00 -4.89 -12.62
CA GLN A 151 -1.16 -5.18 -14.05
C GLN A 151 -2.65 -5.17 -14.42
N ASP A 152 -3.47 -5.88 -13.66
CA ASP A 152 -4.91 -6.05 -13.93
C ASP A 152 -5.83 -5.41 -12.88
N LEU A 153 -5.28 -4.90 -11.79
CA LEU A 153 -6.05 -4.44 -10.62
C LEU A 153 -5.80 -2.97 -10.31
N ILE A 154 -6.83 -2.35 -9.71
CA ILE A 154 -6.74 -1.07 -9.02
C ILE A 154 -7.09 -1.34 -7.57
N ILE A 155 -6.22 -0.92 -6.65
CA ILE A 155 -6.34 -1.22 -5.23
C ILE A 155 -6.34 0.10 -4.47
N CYS A 156 -7.34 0.30 -3.62
CA CYS A 156 -7.45 1.50 -2.81
C CYS A 156 -8.13 1.22 -1.48
N SER A 157 -8.06 2.18 -0.58
CA SER A 157 -8.84 2.21 0.65
C SER A 157 -10.33 2.24 0.30
N SER A 158 -11.16 1.54 1.06
CA SER A 158 -12.57 1.43 0.73
C SER A 158 -13.34 2.72 1.05
N GLU A 159 -13.55 3.58 0.05
CA GLU A 159 -14.35 4.82 0.21
C GLU A 159 -15.83 4.62 -0.18
N GLU A 160 -16.11 3.94 -1.30
CA GLU A 160 -17.47 3.90 -1.87
C GLU A 160 -18.30 2.69 -1.44
N HIS A 161 -17.71 1.48 -1.46
CA HIS A 161 -18.49 0.26 -1.25
C HIS A 161 -18.70 -0.10 0.22
N MET A 162 -17.82 0.37 1.11
CA MET A 162 -17.88 0.15 2.57
C MET A 162 -18.18 -1.32 2.97
N LYS A 163 -17.65 -2.30 2.22
CA LYS A 163 -17.81 -3.75 2.50
C LYS A 163 -16.58 -4.39 3.13
N GLY A 164 -15.47 -3.66 3.15
CA GLY A 164 -14.20 -4.07 3.73
C GLY A 164 -13.28 -2.87 3.88
N ARG A 165 -12.03 -3.10 4.29
CA ARG A 165 -11.05 -2.00 4.45
C ARG A 165 -10.36 -1.62 3.14
N ILE A 166 -10.22 -2.57 2.23
CA ILE A 166 -9.59 -2.41 0.92
C ILE A 166 -10.62 -2.75 -0.14
N THR A 167 -10.61 -2.00 -1.24
CA THR A 167 -11.42 -2.29 -2.42
C THR A 167 -10.50 -2.60 -3.61
N ILE A 168 -10.86 -3.64 -4.36
CA ILE A 168 -10.23 -4.02 -5.61
C ILE A 168 -11.20 -3.78 -6.76
N TYR A 169 -10.74 -3.07 -7.79
CA TYR A 169 -11.41 -2.93 -9.08
C TYR A 169 -10.58 -3.62 -10.17
N ASN A 170 -11.27 -4.09 -11.21
CA ASN A 170 -10.63 -4.51 -12.45
C ASN A 170 -10.14 -3.28 -13.22
N ARG A 171 -8.85 -3.24 -13.58
CA ARG A 171 -8.23 -2.09 -14.23
C ARG A 171 -8.71 -1.86 -15.66
N LYS A 172 -9.11 -2.91 -16.38
CA LYS A 172 -9.49 -2.80 -17.80
C LYS A 172 -10.83 -2.11 -17.98
N ASN A 173 -11.79 -2.37 -17.11
CA ASN A 173 -13.16 -1.87 -17.23
C ASN A 173 -13.65 -1.07 -16.00
N ASN A 174 -12.79 -0.86 -15.00
CA ASN A 174 -13.07 -0.16 -13.75
C ASN A 174 -14.21 -0.80 -12.92
N ALA A 175 -14.57 -2.06 -13.21
CA ALA A 175 -15.62 -2.74 -12.48
C ALA A 175 -15.15 -3.13 -11.08
N TYR A 176 -16.01 -2.92 -10.08
CA TYR A 176 -15.82 -3.47 -8.75
C TYR A 176 -15.61 -4.99 -8.84
N GLN A 177 -14.55 -5.48 -8.19
CA GLN A 177 -14.26 -6.91 -8.15
C GLN A 177 -14.56 -7.48 -6.77
N GLN A 178 -13.95 -6.94 -5.71
CA GLN A 178 -14.14 -7.40 -4.34
C GLN A 178 -13.69 -6.38 -3.30
N SER A 179 -14.06 -6.62 -2.05
CA SER A 179 -13.50 -5.92 -0.89
C SER A 179 -12.73 -6.91 -0.03
N LEU A 180 -11.54 -6.53 0.43
CA LEU A 180 -10.74 -7.32 1.36
C LEU A 180 -10.83 -6.77 2.76
N LEU A 181 -10.60 -7.66 3.73
CA LEU A 181 -10.56 -7.40 5.17
C LEU A 181 -11.91 -6.92 5.72
N SER A 182 -12.38 -7.53 6.79
CA SER A 182 -13.61 -7.10 7.46
C SER A 182 -13.50 -5.65 7.94
N LEU A 183 -14.63 -4.93 7.92
CA LEU A 183 -14.72 -3.64 8.59
C LEU A 183 -14.36 -3.78 10.08
N PRO A 184 -13.58 -2.84 10.66
CA PRO A 184 -13.31 -2.84 12.08
C PRO A 184 -14.59 -2.64 12.89
N THR A 185 -14.65 -3.23 14.09
CA THR A 185 -15.71 -2.93 15.05
C THR A 185 -15.75 -1.43 15.35
N LYS A 186 -16.95 -0.85 15.35
CA LYS A 186 -17.12 0.57 15.67
C LYS A 186 -16.74 0.86 17.13
N TYR A 187 -16.15 2.03 17.36
CA TYR A 187 -15.87 2.50 18.73
C TYR A 187 -17.15 2.75 19.54
N ASN A 188 -18.19 3.27 18.87
CA ASN A 188 -19.50 3.53 19.44
C ASN A 188 -20.53 3.66 18.31
N ASP A 189 -21.80 3.75 18.68
CA ASP A 189 -22.90 3.86 17.71
C ASP A 189 -23.05 5.27 17.11
N SER A 190 -22.48 6.30 17.74
CA SER A 190 -22.63 7.70 17.31
C SER A 190 -21.76 8.09 16.11
N ILE A 191 -20.72 7.31 15.79
CA ILE A 191 -19.89 7.55 14.59
C ILE A 191 -20.41 6.82 13.36
N SER A 192 -20.17 7.35 12.16
CA SER A 192 -20.47 6.64 10.91
C SER A 192 -19.45 5.52 10.63
N GLU A 193 -19.79 4.58 9.74
CA GLU A 193 -18.83 3.56 9.28
C GLU A 193 -17.63 4.19 8.57
N ALA A 194 -17.86 5.20 7.73
CA ALA A 194 -16.79 5.93 7.04
C ALA A 194 -15.83 6.60 8.04
N MET A 195 -16.36 7.23 9.10
CA MET A 195 -15.52 7.79 10.16
C MET A 195 -14.73 6.68 10.87
N ASN A 196 -15.39 5.59 11.25
CA ASN A 196 -14.72 4.47 11.89
C ASN A 196 -13.59 3.93 11.01
N LEU A 197 -13.85 3.71 9.72
CA LEU A 197 -12.85 3.23 8.78
C LEU A 197 -11.65 4.18 8.65
N SER A 198 -11.89 5.50 8.68
CA SER A 198 -10.80 6.50 8.61
C SER A 198 -9.87 6.45 9.83
N ILE A 199 -10.37 6.08 11.02
CA ILE A 199 -9.55 5.88 12.23
C ILE A 199 -8.59 4.69 12.03
N TYR A 200 -9.03 3.66 11.31
CA TYR A 200 -8.26 2.47 10.94
C TYR A 200 -7.56 2.61 9.56
N SER A 201 -7.32 3.84 9.10
CA SER A 201 -6.65 4.09 7.83
C SER A 201 -5.31 3.35 7.76
N SER A 202 -5.06 2.73 6.60
CA SER A 202 -3.91 1.87 6.37
C SER A 202 -3.09 2.37 5.19
N LEU A 203 -1.79 2.09 5.28
CA LEU A 203 -0.92 1.98 4.12
C LEU A 203 -1.28 0.67 3.43
N ILE A 204 -1.33 0.67 2.10
CA ILE A 204 -1.62 -0.52 1.30
C ILE A 204 -0.41 -0.74 0.40
N GLU A 205 -0.04 -2.00 0.19
CA GLU A 205 0.98 -2.43 -0.78
C GLU A 205 0.57 -3.75 -1.45
N ILE A 206 1.14 -4.00 -2.63
CA ILE A 206 0.98 -5.27 -3.35
C ILE A 206 2.35 -5.83 -3.76
N SER A 207 2.53 -7.15 -3.66
CA SER A 207 3.76 -7.81 -4.10
C SER A 207 3.98 -7.68 -5.62
N PRO A 208 5.24 -7.70 -6.11
CA PRO A 208 5.55 -7.64 -7.54
C PRO A 208 4.86 -8.72 -8.38
N ASN A 209 4.69 -9.93 -7.84
CA ASN A 209 3.95 -11.02 -8.51
C ASN A 209 2.41 -10.85 -8.46
N GLN A 210 1.91 -9.79 -7.83
CA GLN A 210 0.50 -9.41 -7.73
C GLN A 210 -0.38 -10.36 -6.89
N LYS A 211 0.24 -11.22 -6.07
CA LYS A 211 -0.48 -12.24 -5.30
C LYS A 211 -0.78 -11.80 -3.87
N ILE A 212 0.05 -10.95 -3.28
CA ILE A 212 -0.03 -10.60 -1.87
C ILE A 212 -0.42 -9.13 -1.74
N VAL A 213 -1.55 -8.86 -1.09
CA VAL A 213 -1.98 -7.51 -0.70
C VAL A 213 -1.76 -7.34 0.79
N VAL A 214 -1.12 -6.24 1.18
CA VAL A 214 -0.85 -5.93 2.58
C VAL A 214 -1.52 -4.63 2.95
N ALA A 215 -2.12 -4.58 4.14
CA ALA A 215 -2.54 -3.34 4.78
C ALA A 215 -1.91 -3.19 6.16
N ALA A 216 -1.20 -2.09 6.38
CA ALA A 216 -0.59 -1.75 7.65
C ALA A 216 -1.23 -0.47 8.23
N THR A 217 -1.80 -0.57 9.42
CA THR A 217 -2.58 0.52 10.03
C THR A 217 -1.65 1.59 10.59
N ILE A 218 -1.92 2.85 10.28
CA ILE A 218 -1.03 3.97 10.64
C ILE A 218 -1.05 4.23 12.15
N ASN A 219 -2.23 4.13 12.76
CA ASN A 219 -2.47 4.52 14.15
C ASN A 219 -2.59 3.31 15.10
N ALA A 220 -2.10 2.12 14.69
CA ALA A 220 -2.20 0.90 15.48
C ALA A 220 -1.15 -0.12 15.07
N ASP A 221 -0.72 -0.97 15.99
CA ASP A 221 0.09 -2.16 15.69
C ASP A 221 -0.79 -3.24 15.06
N MET A 222 -1.24 -2.96 13.83
CA MET A 222 -2.12 -3.81 13.02
C MET A 222 -1.58 -3.93 11.60
N LEU A 223 -1.23 -5.15 11.20
CA LEU A 223 -0.83 -5.48 9.84
C LEU A 223 -1.62 -6.69 9.34
N ASP A 224 -2.17 -6.59 8.14
CA ASP A 224 -2.97 -7.60 7.48
C ASP A 224 -2.30 -7.99 6.17
N VAL A 225 -2.19 -9.28 5.89
CA VAL A 225 -1.62 -9.82 4.64
C VAL A 225 -2.62 -10.80 4.03
N VAL A 226 -3.00 -10.56 2.79
CA VAL A 226 -4.00 -11.33 2.05
C VAL A 226 -3.34 -11.90 0.80
N ASN A 227 -3.43 -13.22 0.62
CA ASN A 227 -3.08 -13.88 -0.63
C ASN A 227 -4.32 -13.94 -1.54
N LEU A 228 -4.25 -13.28 -2.69
CA LEU A 228 -5.35 -13.16 -3.64
C LEU A 228 -5.63 -14.45 -4.42
N GLU A 229 -4.68 -15.39 -4.51
CA GLU A 229 -4.86 -16.63 -5.27
C GLU A 229 -5.71 -17.65 -4.52
N ASN A 230 -5.47 -17.79 -3.21
CA ASN A 230 -6.12 -18.79 -2.36
C ASN A 230 -7.02 -18.18 -1.27
N ASN A 231 -7.10 -16.85 -1.20
CA ASN A 231 -7.83 -16.08 -0.18
C ASN A 231 -7.38 -16.35 1.27
N GLU A 232 -6.17 -16.87 1.47
CA GLU A 232 -5.58 -16.96 2.80
C GLU A 232 -5.28 -15.56 3.33
N HIS A 233 -5.54 -15.36 4.62
CA HIS A 233 -5.33 -14.09 5.31
C HIS A 233 -4.68 -14.34 6.66
N PHE A 234 -3.62 -13.57 6.94
CA PHE A 234 -2.96 -13.53 8.23
C PHE A 234 -2.97 -12.10 8.76
N ASN A 235 -3.10 -11.96 10.08
CA ASN A 235 -3.18 -10.67 10.74
C ASN A 235 -2.28 -10.61 11.98
N TYR A 236 -1.70 -9.44 12.17
CA TYR A 236 -0.85 -9.05 13.29
C TYR A 236 -1.49 -7.87 13.98
N HIS A 237 -2.44 -8.11 14.89
CA HIS A 237 -3.17 -7.04 15.58
C HIS A 237 -2.80 -7.04 17.07
N TYR A 238 -1.67 -6.42 17.41
CA TYR A 238 -1.21 -6.30 18.80
C TYR A 238 -1.92 -5.17 19.56
N SER A 239 -2.33 -4.11 18.86
CA SER A 239 -3.13 -3.03 19.44
C SER A 239 -4.14 -2.51 18.43
N LYS A 240 -5.22 -1.88 18.91
CA LYS A 240 -6.13 -1.10 18.07
C LYS A 240 -5.72 0.37 18.11
N PRO A 241 -6.29 1.26 17.27
CA PRO A 241 -6.10 2.68 17.47
C PRO A 241 -6.64 3.09 18.85
N GLU A 242 -5.84 3.84 19.59
CA GLU A 242 -6.09 4.19 20.98
C GLU A 242 -6.00 5.69 21.19
N SER A 243 -6.55 6.15 22.32
CA SER A 243 -6.57 7.58 22.70
C SER A 243 -7.19 8.48 21.63
N VAL A 244 -8.28 8.00 21.03
CA VAL A 244 -9.12 8.74 20.09
C VAL A 244 -10.20 9.48 20.86
N ILE A 245 -10.32 10.78 20.64
CA ILE A 245 -11.42 11.58 21.19
C ILE A 245 -12.45 11.83 20.09
N PHE A 246 -13.72 11.68 20.45
CA PHE A 246 -14.86 11.96 19.61
C PHE A 246 -15.55 13.22 20.10
N ASP A 247 -15.88 14.12 19.19
CA ASP A 247 -16.45 15.42 19.49
C ASP A 247 -17.43 15.84 18.39
N GLU A 248 -18.10 16.96 18.58
CA GLU A 248 -19.02 17.54 17.61
C GLU A 248 -18.73 19.03 17.41
N ILE A 249 -18.39 19.41 16.18
CA ILE A 249 -18.17 20.81 15.82
C ILE A 249 -19.31 21.25 14.92
N ARG A 250 -20.20 22.12 15.44
CA ARG A 250 -21.35 22.69 14.71
C ARG A 250 -22.29 21.60 14.15
N GLY A 251 -22.60 20.56 14.91
CA GLY A 251 -23.46 19.45 14.46
C GLY A 251 -22.75 18.43 13.58
N ILE A 252 -21.45 18.57 13.34
CA ILE A 252 -20.66 17.65 12.52
C ILE A 252 -19.80 16.80 13.47
N PRO A 253 -20.03 15.47 13.54
CA PRO A 253 -19.17 14.57 14.27
C PRO A 253 -17.74 14.66 13.74
N VAL A 254 -16.77 14.75 14.64
CA VAL A 254 -15.34 14.75 14.34
C VAL A 254 -14.60 13.82 15.30
N TYR A 255 -13.39 13.44 14.93
CA TYR A 255 -12.48 12.74 15.82
C TYR A 255 -11.07 13.34 15.72
N TYR A 256 -10.29 13.16 16.77
CA TYR A 256 -8.88 13.50 16.78
C TYR A 256 -8.09 12.50 17.62
N PHE A 257 -6.89 12.18 17.14
CA PHE A 257 -5.90 11.46 17.92
C PHE A 257 -5.23 12.41 18.91
N THR A 258 -5.00 11.95 20.14
CA THR A 258 -4.29 12.76 21.15
C THR A 258 -2.78 12.59 21.03
N SER A 259 -2.01 13.40 21.76
CA SER A 259 -0.54 13.23 21.82
C SER A 259 -0.12 11.85 22.32
N LYS A 260 -0.99 11.17 23.10
CA LYS A 260 -0.77 9.81 23.63
C LYS A 260 -1.08 8.69 22.64
N SER A 261 -1.77 8.99 21.53
CA SER A 261 -2.03 7.98 20.50
C SER A 261 -0.72 7.44 19.93
N LYS A 262 -0.63 6.12 19.80
CA LYS A 262 0.55 5.45 19.23
C LYS A 262 0.46 5.40 17.71
N MET A 263 1.59 5.64 17.06
CA MET A 263 1.75 5.35 15.65
C MET A 263 2.22 3.91 15.48
N GLY A 264 1.50 3.14 14.67
CA GLY A 264 1.87 1.80 14.27
C GLY A 264 2.88 1.83 13.14
N TYR A 265 2.42 1.57 11.92
CA TYR A 265 3.27 1.52 10.73
C TYR A 265 3.27 2.86 9.99
N THR A 266 4.46 3.42 9.74
CA THR A 266 4.62 4.73 9.09
C THR A 266 5.01 4.64 7.62
N ASP A 267 5.50 3.47 7.20
CA ASP A 267 5.64 3.08 5.80
C ASP A 267 5.64 1.55 5.63
N LEU A 268 5.54 1.09 4.38
CA LEU A 268 5.43 -0.31 4.01
C LEU A 268 6.10 -0.56 2.64
N ALA A 269 6.78 -1.70 2.50
CA ALA A 269 7.24 -2.22 1.22
C ALA A 269 7.02 -3.74 1.18
N VAL A 270 6.75 -4.30 0.00
CA VAL A 270 6.44 -5.73 -0.17
C VAL A 270 7.25 -6.31 -1.32
N THR A 271 7.82 -7.49 -1.11
CA THR A 271 8.42 -8.35 -2.14
C THR A 271 7.60 -9.63 -2.27
N ASP A 272 8.00 -10.54 -3.16
CA ASP A 272 7.29 -11.81 -3.33
C ASP A 272 7.38 -12.72 -2.08
N ASN A 273 8.39 -12.50 -1.23
CA ASN A 273 8.67 -13.36 -0.07
C ASN A 273 8.45 -12.67 1.27
N TYR A 274 8.53 -11.34 1.33
CA TYR A 274 8.52 -10.61 2.58
C TYR A 274 7.75 -9.29 2.51
N VAL A 275 7.22 -8.92 3.65
CA VAL A 275 6.58 -7.65 3.97
C VAL A 275 7.52 -6.91 4.93
N TYR A 276 7.89 -5.69 4.57
CA TYR A 276 8.76 -4.82 5.37
C TYR A 276 7.92 -3.66 5.89
N GLY A 277 7.55 -3.72 7.17
CA GLY A 277 6.78 -2.67 7.83
C GLY A 277 7.70 -1.76 8.64
N LEU A 278 7.77 -0.47 8.28
CA LEU A 278 8.45 0.54 9.09
C LEU A 278 7.59 0.86 10.32
N TYR A 279 7.98 0.29 11.46
CA TYR A 279 7.19 0.30 12.69
C TYR A 279 7.66 1.39 13.63
N SER A 280 6.78 2.32 14.02
CA SER A 280 7.11 3.38 14.98
C SER A 280 6.97 2.90 16.42
N GLY A 281 5.77 2.47 16.83
CA GLY A 281 5.44 2.13 18.22
C GLY A 281 5.43 3.32 19.18
N LYS A 282 5.92 4.49 18.75
CA LYS A 282 6.01 5.74 19.50
C LYS A 282 4.66 6.45 19.55
N SER A 283 4.46 7.25 20.59
CA SER A 283 3.35 8.20 20.66
C SER A 283 3.54 9.36 19.68
N MET A 284 2.46 10.06 19.34
CA MET A 284 2.52 11.23 18.45
C MET A 284 3.41 12.36 18.98
N GLU A 285 3.63 12.43 20.30
CA GLU A 285 4.51 13.41 20.94
C GLU A 285 6.01 13.14 20.71
N GLU A 286 6.40 11.87 20.57
CA GLU A 286 7.80 11.40 20.55
C GLU A 286 8.50 11.55 19.18
N LYS A 287 7.91 12.31 18.25
CA LYS A 287 8.28 12.46 16.83
C LYS A 287 8.14 11.15 16.02
N SER A 288 7.68 11.28 14.77
CA SER A 288 7.16 10.17 13.96
C SER A 288 8.17 9.33 13.19
N ALA A 289 9.43 9.77 13.07
CA ALA A 289 10.43 8.99 12.35
C ALA A 289 10.78 7.71 13.15
N SER A 290 10.91 6.60 12.43
CA SER A 290 11.18 5.28 13.01
C SER A 290 12.56 4.78 12.62
N SER A 291 13.15 3.95 13.47
CA SER A 291 14.40 3.23 13.21
C SER A 291 14.21 1.70 13.30
N VAL A 292 12.97 1.21 13.17
CA VAL A 292 12.64 -0.21 13.31
C VAL A 292 11.86 -0.70 12.09
N ILE A 293 12.36 -1.73 11.42
CA ILE A 293 11.68 -2.40 10.31
C ILE A 293 11.36 -3.83 10.74
N ARG A 294 10.07 -4.19 10.75
CA ARG A 294 9.62 -5.56 10.98
C ARG A 294 9.51 -6.28 9.64
N VAL A 295 10.13 -7.44 9.53
CA VAL A 295 10.13 -8.28 8.32
C VAL A 295 9.28 -9.51 8.58
N ILE A 296 8.16 -9.57 7.88
CA ILE A 296 7.16 -10.62 7.98
C ILE A 296 7.17 -11.40 6.66
N SER A 297 7.37 -12.71 6.69
CA SER A 297 7.25 -13.50 5.47
C SER A 297 5.82 -13.53 4.95
N THR A 298 5.66 -13.76 3.66
CA THR A 298 4.35 -13.79 2.99
C THR A 298 3.47 -14.98 3.39
N ASP A 299 3.97 -15.90 4.23
CA ASP A 299 3.19 -16.93 4.94
C ASP A 299 2.74 -16.47 6.34
N GLY A 300 3.04 -15.22 6.71
CA GLY A 300 2.62 -14.63 7.97
C GLY A 300 3.49 -15.01 9.16
N LYS A 301 4.80 -15.26 9.00
CA LYS A 301 5.76 -15.38 10.13
C LYS A 301 6.61 -14.11 10.29
N HIS A 302 6.68 -13.57 11.51
CA HIS A 302 7.58 -12.46 11.84
C HIS A 302 9.01 -13.02 11.97
N ALA A 303 9.76 -12.92 10.88
CA ALA A 303 11.07 -13.55 10.77
C ALA A 303 12.17 -12.68 11.40
N TYR A 304 12.14 -11.37 11.13
CA TYR A 304 13.20 -10.46 11.54
C TYR A 304 12.69 -9.11 12.05
N THR A 305 13.42 -8.52 13.00
CA THR A 305 13.33 -7.12 13.37
C THR A 305 14.67 -6.45 13.10
N LEU A 306 14.68 -5.47 12.20
CA LEU A 306 15.87 -4.71 11.82
C LEU A 306 15.87 -3.37 12.55
N ASN A 307 16.89 -3.12 13.36
CA ASN A 307 17.12 -1.82 13.98
C ASN A 307 18.12 -1.03 13.14
N THR A 308 17.76 0.18 12.75
CA THR A 308 18.58 1.03 11.88
C THR A 308 19.31 2.10 12.68
N ASP A 309 20.53 2.44 12.25
CA ASP A 309 21.30 3.57 12.79
C ASP A 309 20.79 4.96 12.34
N LYS A 310 19.75 4.99 11.49
CA LYS A 310 19.11 6.21 10.97
C LYS A 310 17.63 6.27 11.34
N GLN A 311 17.09 7.48 11.43
CA GLN A 311 15.66 7.73 11.50
C GLN A 311 15.09 7.78 10.07
N ILE A 312 14.13 6.90 9.78
CA ILE A 312 13.56 6.66 8.46
C ILE A 312 12.16 7.26 8.36
N LYS A 313 11.89 7.88 7.20
CA LYS A 313 10.57 8.37 6.78
C LYS A 313 9.89 7.42 5.81
N ARG A 314 10.64 6.87 4.85
CA ARG A 314 10.13 6.02 3.78
C ARG A 314 11.12 4.93 3.41
N ILE A 315 10.61 3.79 2.94
CA ILE A 315 11.40 2.63 2.50
C ILE A 315 10.95 2.14 1.13
N ALA A 316 11.90 1.66 0.35
CA ALA A 316 11.69 0.83 -0.82
C ALA A 316 12.68 -0.33 -0.77
N VAL A 317 12.26 -1.53 -1.18
CA VAL A 317 13.07 -2.75 -1.03
C VAL A 317 13.39 -3.31 -2.41
N ALA A 318 14.65 -3.70 -2.61
CA ALA A 318 15.07 -4.35 -3.83
C ALA A 318 14.39 -5.71 -3.98
N LYS A 319 13.99 -6.07 -5.20
CA LYS A 319 13.23 -7.30 -5.49
C LYS A 319 13.98 -8.58 -5.07
N ASP A 320 15.30 -8.53 -5.05
CA ASP A 320 16.16 -9.63 -4.60
C ASP A 320 16.28 -9.77 -3.07
N ASN A 321 15.62 -8.89 -2.30
CA ASN A 321 15.66 -8.83 -0.84
C ASN A 321 17.06 -8.57 -0.25
N LYS A 322 17.98 -7.99 -1.01
CA LYS A 322 19.36 -7.73 -0.54
C LYS A 322 19.60 -6.30 -0.09
N ALA A 323 18.69 -5.39 -0.40
CA ALA A 323 18.86 -3.99 -0.04
C ALA A 323 17.54 -3.29 0.28
N ILE A 324 17.61 -2.41 1.28
CA ILE A 324 16.57 -1.42 1.57
C ILE A 324 17.12 -0.05 1.21
N TYR A 325 16.38 0.70 0.42
CA TYR A 325 16.62 2.11 0.12
C TYR A 325 15.63 2.93 0.94
N ALA A 326 16.11 3.99 1.59
CA ALA A 326 15.28 4.73 2.52
C ALA A 326 15.51 6.24 2.43
N ILE A 327 14.43 7.00 2.56
CA ILE A 327 14.50 8.43 2.87
C ILE A 327 14.66 8.55 4.38
N THR A 328 15.76 9.14 4.82
CA THR A 328 16.06 9.37 6.23
C THR A 328 16.02 10.85 6.58
N ILE A 329 15.97 11.14 7.88
CA ILE A 329 16.22 12.47 8.43
C ILE A 329 17.52 12.39 9.23
N ASN A 330 18.49 13.24 8.92
CA ASN A 330 19.71 13.34 9.71
C ASN A 330 19.52 14.23 10.96
N GLU A 331 20.58 14.38 11.75
CA GLU A 331 20.57 15.15 13.01
C GLU A 331 20.18 16.63 12.81
N ASN A 332 20.45 17.19 11.63
CA ASN A 332 20.09 18.57 11.27
C ASN A 332 18.67 18.70 10.72
N ASN A 333 17.87 17.63 10.83
CA ASN A 333 16.51 17.55 10.30
C ASN A 333 16.46 17.69 8.76
N THR A 334 17.54 17.37 8.04
CA THR A 334 17.59 17.40 6.57
C THR A 334 17.50 15.99 5.98
N PRO A 335 16.86 15.84 4.80
CA PRO A 335 16.63 14.53 4.21
C PRO A 335 17.88 13.98 3.53
N GLU A 336 18.08 12.66 3.60
CA GLU A 336 19.11 11.93 2.86
C GLU A 336 18.48 10.65 2.28
N VAL A 337 19.07 10.11 1.21
CA VAL A 337 18.75 8.75 0.76
C VAL A 337 19.89 7.83 1.14
N VAL A 338 19.56 6.78 1.89
CA VAL A 338 20.52 5.76 2.34
C VAL A 338 20.19 4.39 1.76
N LYS A 339 21.20 3.53 1.67
CA LYS A 339 21.06 2.11 1.39
C LYS A 339 21.51 1.30 2.60
N PHE A 340 20.67 0.37 3.02
CA PHE A 340 21.01 -0.71 3.96
C PHE A 340 21.25 -2.00 3.17
N ASP A 341 22.32 -2.71 3.49
CA ASP A 341 22.55 -4.07 3.01
C ASP A 341 21.88 -5.06 3.96
N ILE A 342 21.03 -5.91 3.41
CA ILE A 342 20.28 -6.93 4.15
C ILE A 342 20.48 -8.33 3.54
N SER A 343 21.60 -8.56 2.86
CA SER A 343 21.91 -9.85 2.21
C SER A 343 22.03 -11.05 3.17
N LEU A 344 21.97 -10.81 4.48
CA LEU A 344 22.05 -11.83 5.54
C LEU A 344 20.68 -12.41 5.93
N ILE A 345 19.59 -11.92 5.33
CA ILE A 345 18.19 -12.25 5.63
C ILE A 345 17.68 -13.43 4.80
#